data_AF-A0A1B6H1H9-F1
#
_entry.id   AF-A0A1B6H1H9-F1
#
_cell.length_a   1.000
_cell.length_b   1.000
_cell.length_c   1.000
_cell.angle_alpha   90.00
_cell.angle_beta   90.00
_cell.angle_gamma   90.00
#
_symmetry.space_group_name_H-M   'P 1'
#
loop_
_entity.id
_entity.type
_entity.pdbx_description
1 polymer ?
#
loop_
_entity_poly.entity_id
_entity_poly.type
_entity_poly.pdbx_seq_one_letter_code
_entity_poly.pdbx_strand_id
1 'polypeptide(L)'
;EQMNEDCLPPQLEVNHFDAWQSLSCLTDSTEQSAPVNFDMSNRAKLPRGIDKIRPHLELVDNVPLLVSLFTDCTVSTTREMIHIMQEYGEIVCVMGSSANADNVGIFLQANASFAVQPLFPQVCQKVSVYTETTQEQGPSPVSLSNQLNSLPCTLQDPRSIFLLIME
;
A
#
# COMPACT_ATOMS: atom_id res chain seq x y z
N GLU A 1 43.34 50.90 -6.33
CA GLU A 1 44.05 50.47 -5.10
C GLU A 1 44.34 48.97 -5.17
N GLN A 2 45.58 48.61 -4.84
CA GLN A 2 46.11 47.24 -4.76
C GLN A 2 45.83 46.60 -3.39
N MET A 3 46.08 45.27 -3.34
CA MET A 3 46.22 44.35 -2.19
C MET A 3 44.90 43.83 -1.58
N ASN A 4 44.74 42.53 -1.27
CA ASN A 4 45.72 41.48 -1.01
C ASN A 4 45.14 40.07 -1.21
N GLU A 5 46.02 39.12 -1.50
CA GLU A 5 45.84 37.66 -1.45
C GLU A 5 45.37 37.18 -0.07
N ASP A 6 44.56 36.11 0.00
CA ASP A 6 45.07 34.78 0.39
C ASP A 6 43.97 33.72 0.52
N CYS A 7 44.41 32.48 0.35
CA CYS A 7 43.80 31.20 0.78
C CYS A 7 42.94 30.44 -0.25
N LEU A 8 43.65 29.63 -1.04
CA LEU A 8 43.14 28.55 -1.86
C LEU A 8 43.01 27.26 -1.01
N PRO A 9 41.86 26.56 -0.98
CA PRO A 9 41.79 25.19 -0.49
C PRO A 9 41.75 24.18 -1.66
N PRO A 10 42.15 22.92 -1.42
CA PRO A 10 42.41 21.95 -2.46
C PRO A 10 41.13 21.47 -3.16
N GLN A 11 41.27 21.15 -4.44
CA GLN A 11 40.25 20.51 -5.26
C GLN A 11 39.83 19.17 -4.65
N LEU A 12 38.60 19.12 -4.13
CA LEU A 12 37.86 17.88 -3.92
C LEU A 12 36.62 17.95 -4.82
N GLU A 13 36.71 17.38 -6.02
CA GLU A 13 35.54 17.17 -6.87
C GLU A 13 34.61 16.17 -6.18
N VAL A 14 33.65 16.69 -5.40
CA VAL A 14 32.53 15.91 -4.90
C VAL A 14 31.45 15.95 -5.97
N ASN A 15 31.43 14.92 -6.82
CA ASN A 15 30.30 14.65 -7.71
C ASN A 15 29.03 14.50 -6.85
N HIS A 16 28.22 15.56 -6.79
CA HIS A 16 26.95 15.59 -6.08
C HIS A 16 25.83 15.13 -7.02
N PHE A 17 25.79 13.84 -7.29
CA PHE A 17 24.60 13.12 -7.75
C PHE A 17 24.65 11.75 -7.07
N ASP A 18 23.51 11.28 -6.55
CA ASP A 18 23.28 9.94 -5.95
C ASP A 18 23.26 9.80 -4.41
N ALA A 19 22.60 10.73 -3.70
CA ALA A 19 22.27 10.54 -2.28
C ALA A 19 20.76 10.35 -1.98
N TRP A 20 19.95 9.93 -2.97
CA TRP A 20 18.51 9.66 -2.79
C TRP A 20 17.99 8.43 -3.56
N GLN A 21 18.83 7.44 -3.85
CA GLN A 21 18.33 6.16 -4.34
C GLN A 21 17.95 5.27 -3.15
N SER A 22 16.65 5.03 -3.00
CA SER A 22 16.13 4.00 -2.11
C SER A 22 16.75 2.64 -2.45
N LEU A 23 17.30 1.96 -1.45
CA LEU A 23 17.90 0.61 -1.54
C LEU A 23 16.91 -0.49 -1.98
N SER A 24 15.64 -0.16 -2.25
CA SER A 24 14.62 -1.08 -2.74
C SER A 24 14.86 -1.57 -4.18
N CYS A 25 15.77 -0.94 -4.93
CA CYS A 25 16.08 -1.33 -6.30
C CYS A 25 17.17 -2.41 -6.42
N LEU A 26 17.77 -2.88 -5.32
CA LEU A 26 18.76 -3.96 -5.33
C LEU A 26 18.10 -5.34 -5.17
N THR A 27 17.12 -5.64 -6.02
CA THR A 27 16.73 -7.03 -6.28
C THR A 27 16.92 -7.37 -7.74
N ASP A 28 18.08 -7.01 -8.28
CA ASP A 28 18.55 -7.66 -9.50
C ASP A 28 19.18 -9.00 -9.13
N SER A 29 18.85 -10.00 -9.93
CA SER A 29 19.17 -11.39 -9.66
C SER A 29 20.65 -11.61 -9.96
N THR A 30 21.46 -11.87 -8.93
CA THR A 30 22.84 -12.38 -9.14
C THR A 30 23.06 -13.63 -8.32
N GLU A 31 23.07 -14.76 -9.02
CA GLU A 31 23.39 -16.11 -8.56
C GLU A 31 24.89 -16.30 -8.21
N GLN A 32 25.58 -15.28 -7.69
CA GLN A 32 27.00 -15.38 -7.37
C GLN A 32 27.40 -14.47 -6.19
N SER A 33 27.23 -14.96 -4.96
CA SER A 33 28.11 -14.57 -3.85
C SER A 33 28.12 -15.66 -2.76
N ALA A 34 29.17 -16.48 -2.80
CA ALA A 34 29.84 -17.26 -1.74
C ALA A 34 29.01 -18.09 -0.72
N PRO A 35 29.52 -19.25 -0.26
CA PRO A 35 28.72 -20.28 0.40
C PRO A 35 28.55 -19.96 1.89
N VAL A 36 27.57 -19.14 2.22
CA VAL A 36 26.90 -19.25 3.51
C VAL A 36 25.98 -20.46 3.42
N ASN A 37 26.28 -21.52 4.17
CA ASN A 37 25.36 -22.63 4.44
C ASN A 37 24.16 -22.09 5.24
N PHE A 38 23.34 -21.26 4.60
CA PHE A 38 21.94 -21.20 4.95
C PHE A 38 21.36 -22.48 4.41
N ASP A 39 20.90 -23.33 5.32
CA ASP A 39 20.03 -24.44 4.98
C ASP A 39 18.74 -23.84 4.40
N MET A 40 18.79 -23.55 3.10
CA MET A 40 17.72 -22.95 2.29
C MET A 40 16.66 -23.98 1.93
N SER A 41 16.63 -25.13 2.61
CA SER A 41 15.67 -26.21 2.41
C SER A 41 14.24 -25.83 2.79
N ASN A 42 14.06 -24.76 3.57
CA ASN A 42 12.75 -24.34 4.09
C ASN A 42 12.27 -22.97 3.56
N ARG A 43 12.78 -22.51 2.40
CA ARG A 43 12.21 -21.32 1.75
C ARG A 43 10.88 -21.71 1.12
N ALA A 44 9.78 -21.39 1.81
CA ALA A 44 8.44 -21.45 1.23
C ALA A 44 8.45 -20.74 -0.13
N LYS A 45 8.20 -21.50 -1.21
CA LYS A 45 8.13 -20.97 -2.57
C LYS A 45 6.73 -20.45 -2.80
N LEU A 46 6.48 -19.23 -2.35
CA LEU A 46 5.20 -18.58 -2.60
C LEU A 46 4.97 -18.44 -4.11
N PRO A 47 3.76 -18.77 -4.60
CA PRO A 47 3.41 -18.57 -5.99
C PRO A 47 3.49 -17.08 -6.36
N ARG A 48 3.99 -16.80 -7.56
CA ARG A 48 4.00 -15.45 -8.13
C ARG A 48 2.87 -15.30 -9.13
N GLY A 49 2.01 -14.30 -8.89
CA GLY A 49 0.83 -14.04 -9.71
C GLY A 49 -0.37 -14.88 -9.29
N ILE A 50 -1.56 -14.33 -9.53
CA ILE A 50 -2.83 -14.87 -9.06
C ILE A 50 -3.14 -16.25 -9.64
N ASP A 51 -2.78 -16.48 -10.91
CA ASP A 51 -3.06 -17.73 -11.63
C ASP A 51 -2.35 -18.94 -11.01
N LYS A 52 -1.26 -18.70 -10.27
CA LYS A 52 -0.47 -19.76 -9.63
C LYS A 52 -0.93 -20.09 -8.22
N ILE A 53 -1.85 -19.31 -7.63
CA ILE A 53 -2.35 -19.57 -6.28
C ILE A 53 -3.15 -20.87 -6.25
N ARG A 54 -4.16 -21.01 -7.13
CA ARG A 54 -5.03 -22.21 -7.14
C ARG A 54 -4.26 -23.52 -7.37
N PRO A 55 -3.35 -23.63 -8.37
CA PRO A 55 -2.54 -24.83 -8.53
C PRO A 55 -1.62 -25.13 -7.34
N HIS A 56 -1.17 -24.09 -6.61
CA HIS A 56 -0.34 -24.29 -5.42
C HIS A 56 -1.17 -24.85 -4.25
N LEU A 57 -2.39 -24.37 -4.06
CA LEU A 57 -3.30 -24.84 -3.01
C LEU A 57 -3.71 -26.31 -3.20
N GLU A 58 -3.87 -26.76 -4.45
CA GLU A 58 -4.27 -28.14 -4.76
C GLU A 58 -3.12 -29.15 -4.65
N LEU A 59 -1.89 -28.72 -5.01
CA LEU A 59 -0.78 -29.64 -5.24
C LEU A 59 0.35 -29.53 -4.21
N VAL A 60 0.41 -28.45 -3.44
CA VAL A 60 1.55 -28.13 -2.56
C VAL A 60 1.09 -28.00 -1.12
N ASP A 61 0.50 -26.86 -0.76
CA ASP A 61 0.05 -26.57 0.60
C ASP A 61 -0.87 -25.33 0.65
N ASN A 62 -1.44 -25.05 1.81
CA ASN A 62 -2.29 -23.88 2.08
C ASN A 62 -1.50 -22.65 2.57
N VAL A 63 -0.17 -22.67 2.53
CA VAL A 63 0.67 -21.54 2.97
C VAL A 63 0.30 -20.23 2.26
N PRO A 64 -0.08 -20.20 0.97
CA PRO A 64 -0.52 -18.96 0.32
C PRO A 64 -1.70 -18.27 1.00
N LEU A 65 -2.57 -18.99 1.73
CA LEU A 65 -3.68 -18.39 2.50
C LEU A 65 -3.23 -17.83 3.85
N LEU A 66 -2.10 -18.33 4.38
CA LEU A 66 -1.58 -18.02 5.71
C LEU A 66 -0.57 -16.86 5.71
N VAL A 67 -0.02 -16.51 4.55
CA VAL A 67 0.93 -15.41 4.43
C VAL A 67 0.20 -14.08 4.43
N SER A 68 0.73 -13.13 5.19
CA SER A 68 0.08 -11.83 5.47
C SER A 68 0.30 -10.76 4.40
N LEU A 69 1.07 -11.04 3.34
CA LEU A 69 1.50 -10.04 2.37
C LEU A 69 1.20 -10.47 0.94
N PHE A 70 0.33 -9.68 0.29
CA PHE A 70 0.07 -9.72 -1.14
C PHE A 70 0.40 -8.33 -1.72
N THR A 71 1.37 -8.27 -2.63
CA THR A 71 1.88 -7.02 -3.21
C THR A 71 1.82 -7.07 -4.73
N ASP A 72 2.04 -5.92 -5.36
CA ASP A 72 1.97 -5.76 -6.82
C ASP A 72 0.62 -6.22 -7.39
N CYS A 73 -0.45 -5.94 -6.64
CA CYS A 73 -1.80 -6.34 -6.96
C CYS A 73 -2.53 -5.21 -7.71
N THR A 74 -3.26 -5.59 -8.74
CA THR A 74 -4.32 -4.79 -9.36
C THR A 74 -5.67 -5.08 -8.70
N VAL A 75 -6.65 -4.20 -8.89
CA VAL A 75 -8.01 -4.36 -8.35
C VAL A 75 -8.63 -5.70 -8.74
N SER A 76 -8.45 -6.12 -9.99
CA SER A 76 -8.95 -7.42 -10.47
C SER A 76 -8.25 -8.60 -9.77
N THR A 77 -6.93 -8.55 -9.63
CA THR A 77 -6.17 -9.61 -8.94
C THR A 77 -6.48 -9.68 -7.44
N THR A 78 -6.73 -8.53 -6.78
CA THR A 78 -7.15 -8.50 -5.38
C THR A 78 -8.52 -9.14 -5.20
N ARG A 79 -9.47 -8.85 -6.10
CA ARG A 79 -10.79 -9.49 -6.10
C ARG A 79 -10.70 -11.00 -6.29
N GLU A 80 -9.86 -11.45 -7.21
CA GLU A 80 -9.65 -12.88 -7.44
C GLU A 80 -9.01 -13.56 -6.21
N MET A 81 -8.07 -12.88 -5.54
CA MET A 81 -7.50 -13.42 -4.29
C MET A 81 -8.55 -13.55 -3.20
N ILE A 82 -9.42 -12.55 -3.02
CA ILE A 82 -10.55 -12.62 -2.09
C ILE A 82 -11.47 -13.79 -2.46
N HIS A 83 -11.72 -13.99 -3.75
CA HIS A 83 -12.56 -15.10 -4.22
C HIS A 83 -11.95 -16.45 -3.84
N ILE A 84 -10.65 -16.64 -4.09
CA ILE A 84 -9.92 -17.85 -3.70
C ILE A 84 -9.99 -18.07 -2.19
N MET A 85 -9.74 -17.05 -1.38
CA MET A 85 -9.82 -17.16 0.08
C MET A 85 -11.20 -17.64 0.52
N GLN A 86 -12.26 -17.05 -0.04
CA GLN A 86 -13.65 -17.42 0.25
C GLN A 86 -13.99 -18.85 -0.20
N GLU A 87 -13.50 -19.29 -1.36
CA GLU A 87 -13.71 -20.67 -1.84
C GLU A 87 -13.09 -21.72 -0.91
N TYR A 88 -11.95 -21.40 -0.31
CA TYR A 88 -11.26 -22.28 0.65
C TYR A 88 -11.78 -22.14 2.08
N GLY A 89 -12.89 -21.41 2.29
CA GLY A 89 -13.59 -21.31 3.56
C GLY A 89 -13.09 -20.20 4.50
N GLU A 90 -12.20 -19.32 4.02
CA GLU A 90 -11.74 -18.17 4.80
C GLU A 90 -12.80 -17.06 4.82
N ILE A 91 -12.95 -16.40 5.98
CA ILE A 91 -13.82 -15.22 6.12
C ILE A 91 -12.97 -13.97 5.91
N VAL A 92 -13.24 -13.25 4.82
CA VAL A 92 -12.41 -12.13 4.39
C VAL A 92 -12.99 -10.80 4.86
N CYS A 93 -12.23 -10.11 5.70
CA CYS A 93 -12.47 -8.73 6.08
C CYS A 93 -11.55 -7.80 5.28
N VAL A 94 -12.12 -6.78 4.62
CA VAL A 94 -11.36 -5.82 3.82
C VAL A 94 -11.40 -4.44 4.47
N MET A 95 -10.25 -3.80 4.56
CA MET A 95 -10.13 -2.39 4.92
C MET A 95 -9.45 -1.63 3.79
N GLY A 96 -10.03 -0.51 3.37
CA GLY A 96 -9.49 0.26 2.25
C GLY A 96 -9.95 1.72 2.27
N SER A 97 -9.31 2.55 1.44
CA SER A 97 -9.64 3.97 1.33
C SER A 97 -11.03 4.18 0.72
N SER A 98 -11.86 5.02 1.33
CA SER A 98 -13.14 5.51 0.77
C SER A 98 -12.94 6.45 -0.42
N ALA A 99 -11.77 7.08 -0.51
CA ALA A 99 -11.45 8.03 -1.58
C ALA A 99 -11.11 7.36 -2.92
N ASN A 100 -10.96 6.03 -2.94
CA ASN A 100 -10.72 5.27 -4.17
C ASN A 100 -12.00 4.51 -4.57
N ALA A 101 -12.59 4.90 -5.70
CA ALA A 101 -13.80 4.27 -6.24
C ALA A 101 -13.56 2.81 -6.70
N ASP A 102 -12.33 2.44 -7.03
CA ASP A 102 -12.03 1.07 -7.45
C ASP A 102 -12.20 0.07 -6.30
N ASN A 103 -12.10 0.53 -5.05
CA ASN A 103 -12.27 -0.31 -3.87
C ASN A 103 -13.73 -0.74 -3.66
N VAL A 104 -14.70 -0.06 -4.28
CA VAL A 104 -16.14 -0.36 -4.10
C VAL A 104 -16.46 -1.80 -4.44
N GLY A 105 -15.91 -2.30 -5.55
CA GLY A 105 -16.08 -3.70 -5.92
C GLY A 105 -15.51 -4.63 -4.86
N ILE A 106 -14.31 -4.33 -4.36
CA ILE A 106 -13.61 -5.13 -3.34
C ILE A 106 -14.45 -5.18 -2.05
N PHE A 107 -14.99 -4.04 -1.61
CA PHE A 107 -15.86 -3.94 -0.45
C PHE A 107 -17.14 -4.76 -0.58
N LEU A 108 -17.76 -4.75 -1.77
CA LEU A 108 -18.96 -5.54 -2.06
C LEU A 108 -18.72 -7.06 -2.03
N GLN A 109 -17.52 -7.51 -2.36
CA GLN A 109 -17.19 -8.93 -2.43
C GLN A 109 -16.80 -9.51 -1.06
N ALA A 110 -16.20 -8.68 -0.19
CA ALA A 110 -15.75 -9.11 1.13
C ALA A 110 -16.92 -9.53 2.04
N ASN A 111 -16.64 -10.40 3.03
CA ASN A 111 -17.64 -10.79 4.02
C ASN A 111 -17.96 -9.64 4.98
N ALA A 112 -16.96 -8.82 5.28
CA ALA A 112 -17.09 -7.56 5.99
C ALA A 112 -16.13 -6.54 5.37
N SER A 113 -16.52 -5.26 5.33
CA SER A 113 -15.65 -4.22 4.81
C SER A 113 -15.71 -2.92 5.58
N PHE A 114 -14.57 -2.21 5.59
CA PHE A 114 -14.33 -0.96 6.29
C PHE A 114 -13.76 0.06 5.33
N ALA A 115 -14.51 1.12 5.09
CA ALA A 115 -14.05 2.27 4.33
C ALA A 115 -13.38 3.27 5.28
N VAL A 116 -12.13 3.60 4.98
CA VAL A 116 -11.30 4.52 5.77
C VAL A 116 -11.19 5.82 5.02
N GLN A 117 -11.59 6.93 5.64
CA GLN A 117 -11.36 8.25 5.10
C GLN A 117 -9.90 8.67 5.37
N PRO A 118 -9.04 8.77 4.35
CA PRO A 118 -7.68 9.24 4.56
C PRO A 118 -7.67 10.71 4.94
N LEU A 119 -6.73 11.08 5.81
CA LEU A 119 -6.41 12.48 6.05
C LEU A 119 -5.70 13.05 4.82
N PHE A 120 -6.14 14.21 4.36
CA PHE A 120 -5.43 14.93 3.31
C PHE A 120 -4.07 15.41 3.82
N PRO A 121 -2.99 15.31 3.03
CA PRO A 121 -1.64 15.69 3.46
C PRO A 121 -1.60 17.17 3.88
N GLN A 122 -1.42 17.42 5.18
CA GLN A 122 -1.40 18.78 5.75
C GLN A 122 0.01 19.37 5.88
N VAL A 123 1.06 18.60 5.60
CA VAL A 123 2.44 19.03 5.84
C VAL A 123 2.90 20.06 4.80
N CYS A 124 3.49 21.16 5.29
CA CYS A 124 4.10 22.25 4.51
C CYS A 124 3.15 23.13 3.68
N GLN A 125 1.83 23.08 3.90
CA GLN A 125 0.88 24.00 3.26
C GLN A 125 0.42 25.11 4.22
N LYS A 126 0.32 26.34 3.69
CA LYS A 126 -0.23 27.52 4.40
C LYS A 126 -1.72 27.76 4.11
N VAL A 127 -2.32 26.90 3.28
CA VAL A 127 -3.70 26.99 2.81
C VAL A 127 -4.39 25.66 3.13
N SER A 128 -5.69 25.70 3.44
CA SER A 128 -6.48 24.50 3.67
C SER A 128 -6.52 23.61 2.42
N VAL A 129 -6.25 22.31 2.58
CA VAL A 129 -6.32 21.32 1.49
C VAL A 129 -7.75 21.10 0.99
N TYR A 130 -8.73 21.37 1.86
CA TYR A 130 -10.14 21.13 1.60
C TYR A 130 -10.97 22.26 2.21
N THR A 131 -11.99 22.70 1.47
CA THR A 131 -12.99 23.67 1.94
C THR A 131 -14.31 22.93 2.09
N GLU A 132 -14.89 22.96 3.28
CA GLU A 132 -16.20 22.36 3.51
C GLU A 132 -17.30 23.15 2.77
N THR A 133 -18.27 22.44 2.22
CA THR A 133 -19.44 23.07 1.60
C THR A 133 -20.39 23.57 2.68
N THR A 134 -21.03 24.72 2.44
CA THR A 134 -22.09 25.21 3.32
C THR A 134 -23.38 24.43 3.09
N GLN A 135 -24.30 24.45 4.06
CA GLN A 135 -25.58 23.73 3.97
C GLN A 135 -26.42 24.15 2.75
N GLU A 136 -26.30 25.42 2.32
CA GLU A 136 -26.94 25.99 1.12
C GLU A 136 -26.37 25.40 -0.19
N GLN A 137 -25.10 25.00 -0.19
CA GLN A 137 -24.37 24.48 -1.36
C GLN A 137 -24.51 22.96 -1.54
N GLY A 138 -25.03 22.25 -0.52
CA GLY A 138 -25.16 20.80 -0.53
C GLY A 138 -23.85 20.05 -0.27
N PRO A 139 -23.82 18.72 -0.45
CA PRO A 139 -22.61 17.93 -0.21
C PRO A 139 -21.55 18.18 -1.29
N SER A 140 -20.29 18.29 -0.90
CA SER A 140 -19.19 18.38 -1.87
C SER A 140 -19.11 17.11 -2.73
N PRO A 141 -18.65 17.19 -4.00
CA PRO A 141 -18.48 16.01 -4.84
C PRO A 141 -17.57 14.94 -4.22
N VAL A 142 -16.54 15.37 -3.49
CA VAL A 142 -15.61 14.48 -2.78
C VAL A 142 -16.32 13.79 -1.61
N SER A 143 -17.08 14.56 -0.81
CA SER A 143 -17.85 14.01 0.32
C SER A 143 -18.89 13.00 -0.17
N LEU A 144 -19.63 13.36 -1.23
CA LEU A 144 -20.60 12.47 -1.85
C LEU A 144 -19.94 11.21 -2.41
N SER A 145 -18.82 11.34 -3.12
CA SER A 145 -18.07 10.20 -3.63
C SER A 145 -17.62 9.28 -2.50
N ASN A 146 -17.08 9.82 -1.41
CA ASN A 146 -16.64 9.01 -0.27
C ASN A 146 -17.81 8.26 0.36
N GLN A 147 -18.96 8.91 0.53
CA GLN A 147 -20.18 8.28 1.04
C GLN A 147 -20.69 7.16 0.13
N LEU A 148 -20.73 7.39 -1.18
CA LEU A 148 -21.15 6.38 -2.15
C LEU A 148 -20.19 5.19 -2.17
N ASN A 149 -18.89 5.46 -2.10
CA ASN A 149 -17.87 4.41 -2.10
C ASN A 149 -17.90 3.55 -0.83
N SER A 150 -18.35 4.11 0.29
CA SER A 150 -18.46 3.40 1.57
C SER A 150 -19.82 2.74 1.81
N LEU A 151 -20.81 2.92 0.93
CA LEU A 151 -22.12 2.24 1.04
C LEU A 151 -22.05 0.71 1.25
N PRO A 152 -21.15 -0.04 0.59
CA PRO A 152 -21.05 -1.48 0.84
C PRO A 152 -20.38 -1.84 2.17
N CYS A 153 -19.84 -0.88 2.91
CA CYS A 153 -19.09 -1.12 4.14
C CYS A 153 -20.01 -1.21 5.36
N THR A 154 -19.66 -2.12 6.27
CA THR A 154 -20.44 -2.36 7.51
C THR A 154 -20.30 -1.21 8.51
N LEU A 155 -19.15 -0.52 8.48
CA LEU A 155 -18.87 0.62 9.34
C LEU A 155 -18.30 1.77 8.51
N GLN A 156 -18.85 2.96 8.76
CA GLN A 156 -18.39 4.22 8.21
C GLN A 156 -18.18 5.19 9.37
N ASP A 157 -17.03 5.12 10.04
CA ASP A 157 -16.69 6.07 11.10
C ASP A 157 -15.77 7.16 10.51
N PRO A 158 -16.17 8.44 10.53
CA PRO A 158 -15.29 9.55 10.17
C PRO A 158 -14.15 9.77 11.18
N ARG A 159 -14.18 9.13 12.34
CA ARG A 159 -13.10 9.20 13.33
C ARG A 159 -11.88 8.45 12.82
N SER A 160 -10.72 9.07 12.99
CA SER A 160 -9.43 8.45 12.66
C SER A 160 -9.38 7.05 13.27
N ILE A 161 -9.06 6.04 12.45
CA ILE A 161 -8.83 4.65 12.89
C ILE A 161 -7.88 4.57 14.09
N PHE A 162 -7.01 5.57 14.24
CA PHE A 162 -6.15 5.75 15.40
C PHE A 162 -6.92 5.69 16.73
N LEU A 163 -8.12 6.28 16.80
CA LEU A 163 -8.94 6.23 18.01
C LEU A 163 -9.56 4.86 18.26
N LEU A 164 -9.84 4.08 17.20
CA LEU A 164 -10.36 2.71 17.31
C LEU A 164 -9.30 1.69 17.74
N ILE A 165 -8.01 1.96 17.47
CA ILE A 165 -6.89 1.05 17.79
C ILE A 165 -6.30 1.36 19.18
N MET A 166 -6.44 2.59 19.67
CA MET A 166 -5.79 3.06 20.90
C MET A 166 -6.69 3.01 22.15
N GLU A 167 -7.92 2.51 22.02
CA GLU A 167 -8.85 2.21 23.14
C GLU A 167 -8.85 0.70 23.41
#